data_AF-A0AAU1BHA2-F1
#
_entry.id   AF-A0AAU1BHA2-F1
#
_cell.length_a   1.000
_cell.length_b   1.000
_cell.length_c   1.000
_cell.angle_alpha   90.00
_cell.angle_beta   90.00
_cell.angle_gamma   90.00
#
_symmetry.space_group_name_H-M   'P 1'
#
loop_
_entity.id
_entity.type
_entity.pdbx_description
1 polymer ?
#
loop_
_entity_poly.entity_id
_entity_poly.type
_entity_poly.pdbx_seq_one_letter_code
_entity_poly.pdbx_strand_id
1 'polypeptide(L)'
;MDTVLTHLTTVLTTKFEVPADLITPRSTLADLELDSLAAVELYVTLQEHWNVPLDDSEATPDRTVGEISRTITTLLPQREQPAAGDESG
;
A
#
# COMPACT_ATOMS: atom_id res chain seq x y z
N MET A 1 -10.39 -1.00 13.34
CA MET A 1 -10.43 -0.53 11.94
C MET A 1 -9.05 -0.78 11.38
N ASP A 2 -8.93 -1.54 10.30
CA ASP A 2 -7.65 -1.91 9.68
C ASP A 2 -6.86 -0.67 9.26
N THR A 3 -5.92 -0.23 10.09
CA THR A 3 -5.09 0.96 9.87
C THR A 3 -4.37 0.91 8.51
N VAL A 4 -3.99 -0.30 8.07
CA VAL A 4 -3.35 -0.52 6.77
C VAL A 4 -4.31 -0.22 5.62
N LEU A 5 -5.54 -0.72 5.65
CA LEU A 5 -6.52 -0.50 4.59
C LEU A 5 -6.90 0.98 4.48
N THR A 6 -7.06 1.67 5.62
CA THR A 6 -7.32 3.12 5.65
C THR A 6 -6.19 3.91 5.03
N HIS A 7 -4.94 3.60 5.38
CA HIS A 7 -3.78 4.29 4.78
C HIS A 7 -3.63 3.96 3.29
N LEU A 8 -3.82 2.69 2.90
CA LEU A 8 -3.81 2.26 1.50
C LEU A 8 -4.85 3.04 0.67
N THR A 9 -6.08 3.17 1.19
CA THR A 9 -7.14 3.97 0.57
C THR A 9 -6.70 5.44 0.44
N THR A 10 -6.05 5.99 1.47
CA THR A 10 -5.54 7.38 1.44
C THR A 10 -4.48 7.56 0.36
N VAL A 11 -3.54 6.63 0.21
CA VAL A 11 -2.51 6.69 -0.84
C VAL A 11 -3.17 6.60 -2.22
N LEU A 12 -4.11 5.68 -2.40
CA LEU A 12 -4.86 5.51 -3.65
C LEU A 12 -5.65 6.77 -4.05
N THR A 13 -6.32 7.43 -3.10
CA THR A 13 -7.11 8.64 -3.39
C THR A 13 -6.24 9.87 -3.59
N THR A 14 -5.14 10.00 -2.85
CA THR A 14 -4.32 11.22 -2.86
C THR A 14 -3.22 11.21 -3.92
N LYS A 15 -2.57 10.07 -4.11
CA LYS A 15 -1.42 9.92 -5.02
C LYS A 15 -1.84 9.40 -6.39
N PHE A 16 -2.81 8.50 -6.42
CA PHE A 16 -3.29 7.88 -7.66
C PHE A 16 -4.65 8.43 -8.12
N GLU A 17 -5.21 9.41 -7.39
CA GLU A 17 -6.48 10.07 -7.72
C GLU A 17 -7.67 9.10 -7.90
N VAL A 18 -7.59 7.91 -7.28
CA VAL A 18 -8.61 6.87 -7.37
C VAL A 18 -9.84 7.28 -6.56
N PRO A 19 -11.07 7.15 -7.09
CA PRO A 19 -12.28 7.45 -6.33
C PRO A 19 -12.45 6.50 -5.14
N ALA A 20 -12.63 7.04 -3.94
CA ALA A 20 -12.81 6.23 -2.72
C ALA A 20 -14.01 5.26 -2.79
N ASP A 21 -15.01 5.56 -3.61
CA ASP A 21 -16.18 4.71 -3.83
C ASP A 21 -15.84 3.41 -4.59
N LEU A 22 -14.81 3.42 -5.42
CA LEU A 22 -14.32 2.25 -6.17
C LEU A 22 -13.36 1.38 -5.34
N ILE A 23 -12.72 1.96 -4.33
CA ILE A 23 -11.71 1.28 -3.51
C ILE A 23 -12.40 0.31 -2.55
N THR A 24 -12.47 -0.95 -2.94
CA THR A 24 -12.96 -2.03 -2.09
C THR A 24 -11.86 -3.07 -1.85
N PRO A 25 -11.91 -3.85 -0.75
CA PRO A 25 -10.98 -4.94 -0.51
C PRO A 25 -10.98 -6.02 -1.61
N ARG A 26 -12.01 -6.05 -2.45
CA ARG A 26 -12.17 -7.01 -3.54
C ARG A 26 -11.81 -6.43 -4.91
N SER A 27 -11.65 -5.11 -5.01
CA SER A 27 -11.25 -4.44 -6.25
C SER A 27 -9.77 -4.74 -6.51
N THR A 28 -9.46 -5.07 -7.76
CA THR A 28 -8.08 -5.22 -8.21
C THR A 28 -7.49 -3.86 -8.53
N LEU A 29 -6.16 -3.75 -8.55
CA LEU A 29 -5.51 -2.52 -9.00
C LEU A 29 -5.91 -2.17 -10.44
N ALA A 30 -6.07 -3.17 -11.32
CA ALA A 30 -6.60 -2.99 -12.68
C ALA A 30 -8.00 -2.38 -12.71
N ASP A 31 -8.90 -2.80 -11.81
CA ASP A 31 -10.27 -2.27 -11.70
C ASP A 31 -10.26 -0.80 -11.25
N LEU A 32 -9.22 -0.40 -10.51
CA LEU A 32 -8.96 0.97 -10.11
C LEU A 32 -8.16 1.77 -11.16
N GLU A 33 -8.05 1.25 -12.38
CA GLU A 33 -7.32 1.86 -13.50
C GLU A 33 -5.81 2.05 -13.22
N LEU A 34 -5.23 1.20 -12.35
CA LEU A 34 -3.80 1.21 -12.07
C LEU A 34 -3.05 0.22 -12.96
N ASP A 35 -2.11 0.75 -13.73
CA ASP A 35 -1.18 -0.05 -14.52
C ASP A 35 -0.10 -0.72 -13.67
N SER A 36 0.71 -1.60 -14.31
CA SER A 36 1.86 -2.25 -13.67
C SER A 36 2.86 -1.26 -13.06
N LEU A 37 3.11 -0.13 -13.71
CA LEU A 37 3.99 0.91 -13.18
C LEU A 37 3.42 1.56 -11.91
N ALA A 38 2.11 1.83 -11.90
CA ALA A 38 1.43 2.40 -10.74
C ALA A 38 1.39 1.40 -9.57
N ALA A 39 1.20 0.11 -9.86
CA ALA A 39 1.28 -0.95 -8.85
C ALA A 39 2.65 -1.00 -8.18
N VAL A 40 3.75 -0.92 -8.95
CA VAL A 40 5.11 -0.87 -8.41
C VAL A 40 5.32 0.39 -7.55
N GLU A 41 4.90 1.56 -8.03
CA GLU A 41 5.02 2.81 -7.27
C GLU A 41 4.21 2.78 -5.95
N LEU A 42 3.02 2.19 -5.99
CA LEU A 42 2.21 1.95 -4.82
C LEU A 42 2.99 1.08 -3.83
N TYR A 43 3.50 -0.06 -4.27
CA TYR A 43 4.30 -0.95 -3.43
C TYR A 43 5.49 -0.24 -2.79
N VAL A 44 6.28 0.51 -3.55
CA VAL A 44 7.39 1.31 -3.01
C VAL A 44 6.91 2.28 -1.93
N THR A 45 5.81 3.00 -2.18
CA THR A 45 5.23 3.94 -1.21
C THR A 45 4.83 3.24 0.10
N LEU A 46 4.23 2.05 0.01
CA LEU A 46 3.81 1.26 1.18
C LEU A 46 5.03 0.67 1.91
N GLN A 47 6.05 0.22 1.18
CA GLN A 47 7.31 -0.27 1.75
C GLN A 47 7.99 0.80 2.58
N GLU A 48 8.14 2.02 2.03
CA GLU A 48 8.77 3.14 2.74
C GLU A 48 7.96 3.56 3.98
N HIS A 49 6.63 3.58 3.86
CA HIS A 49 5.77 4.02 4.96
C HIS A 49 5.81 3.07 6.18
N TRP A 50 5.82 1.76 5.95
CA TRP A 50 5.83 0.76 7.02
C TRP A 50 7.17 0.07 7.24
N ASN A 51 8.20 0.42 6.45
CA ASN A 51 9.51 -0.22 6.44
C ASN A 51 9.41 -1.76 6.34
N VAL A 52 8.55 -2.25 5.45
CA VAL A 52 8.30 -3.68 5.21
C VAL A 52 8.94 -4.12 3.89
N PRO A 53 9.51 -5.34 3.81
CA PRO A 53 10.06 -5.87 2.56
C PRO A 53 8.92 -6.42 1.70
N LEU A 54 8.27 -5.57 0.90
CA LEU A 54 7.33 -6.05 -0.12
C LEU A 54 8.10 -6.43 -1.38
N ASP A 55 7.71 -7.56 -1.96
CA ASP A 55 8.31 -8.03 -3.21
C ASP A 55 7.72 -7.24 -4.40
N ASP A 56 8.58 -6.60 -5.19
CA ASP A 56 8.16 -5.81 -6.36
C ASP A 56 7.61 -6.68 -7.49
N SER A 57 7.98 -7.96 -7.56
CA SER A 57 7.42 -8.89 -8.54
C SER A 57 5.98 -9.26 -8.20
N GLU A 58 5.53 -9.03 -6.96
CA GLU A 58 4.13 -9.15 -6.57
C GLU A 58 3.28 -7.92 -6.88
N ALA A 59 3.90 -6.79 -7.28
CA ALA A 59 3.23 -5.54 -7.62
C ALA A 59 2.55 -5.61 -8.99
N THR A 60 1.53 -6.45 -9.11
CA THR A 60 0.80 -6.69 -10.35
C THR A 60 -0.60 -6.08 -10.31
N PRO A 61 -1.14 -5.66 -11.46
CA PRO A 61 -2.48 -5.06 -11.52
C PRO A 61 -3.61 -6.06 -11.17
N ASP A 62 -3.32 -7.36 -11.13
CA ASP A 62 -4.26 -8.43 -10.74
C ASP A 62 -4.49 -8.49 -9.22
N ARG A 63 -3.59 -7.89 -8.42
CA ARG A 63 -3.71 -7.89 -6.96
C ARG A 63 -4.89 -7.07 -6.49
N THR A 64 -5.57 -7.58 -5.46
CA THR A 64 -6.62 -6.84 -4.78
C THR A 64 -6.10 -5.97 -3.65
N VAL A 65 -6.81 -4.87 -3.38
CA VAL A 65 -6.53 -3.98 -2.23
C VAL A 65 -6.53 -4.77 -0.91
N GLY A 66 -7.43 -5.75 -0.78
CA GLY A 66 -7.51 -6.64 0.38
C GLY A 66 -6.28 -7.55 0.53
N GLU A 67 -5.75 -8.08 -0.56
CA GLU A 67 -4.52 -8.87 -0.53
C GLU A 67 -3.31 -8.05 -0.11
N ILE A 68 -3.12 -6.86 -0.72
CA ILE A 68 -1.99 -5.98 -0.41
C ILE A 68 -2.01 -5.59 1.06
N SER A 69 -3.17 -5.14 1.56
CA SER A 69 -3.33 -4.77 2.96
C SER A 69 -3.08 -5.95 3.91
N ARG A 70 -3.48 -7.17 3.54
CA ARG A 70 -3.19 -8.39 4.30
C ARG A 70 -1.71 -8.74 4.29
N THR A 71 -1.02 -8.62 3.16
CA THR A 71 0.42 -8.86 3.05
C THR A 71 1.18 -7.93 3.99
N ILE A 72 0.88 -6.63 3.95
CA ILE A 72 1.48 -5.64 4.84
C ILE A 72 1.17 -5.97 6.30
N THR A 73 -0.10 -6.26 6.63
CA THR A 73 -0.50 -6.64 7.99
C THR A 73 0.23 -7.89 8.49
N THR A 74 0.57 -8.82 7.60
CA THR A 74 1.34 -10.03 7.92
C THR A 74 2.82 -9.73 8.14
N LEU A 75 3.37 -8.80 7.34
CA LEU A 75 4.77 -8.37 7.44
C LEU A 75 5.03 -7.43 8.60
N LEU A 76 4.01 -6.68 9.03
CA LEU A 76 4.08 -5.81 10.20
C LEU A 76 4.31 -6.68 11.45
N PRO A 77 5.50 -6.62 12.07
CA PRO A 77 5.68 -7.25 13.36
C PRO A 77 4.77 -6.53 14.36
N GLN A 78 3.99 -7.27 15.13
CA GLN A 78 3.37 -6.72 16.33
C GLN A 78 4.48 -6.42 17.34
N ARG A 79 5.12 -5.24 17.22
CA ARG A 79 5.60 -4.37 18.32
C ARG A 79 6.50 -3.25 17.80
N GLU A 80 5.98 -2.04 18.00
CA GLU A 80 6.68 -0.88 18.58
C GLU A 80 7.83 -0.25 17.77
N GLN A 81 7.52 0.90 17.14
CA GLN A 81 8.43 2.01 16.84
C GLN A 81 9.39 2.29 18.01
N PRO A 82 10.64 2.77 17.79
CA PRO A 82 10.89 3.94 16.94
C PRO A 82 12.19 3.91 16.11
N ALA A 83 12.18 4.61 14.97
CA ALA A 83 13.40 5.18 14.39
C ALA A 83 13.13 6.67 14.10
N ALA A 84 13.42 7.49 15.11
CA ALA A 84 13.74 8.89 14.91
C ALA A 84 15.22 9.01 14.48
N GLY A 85 15.50 9.89 13.53
CA GLY A 85 16.83 10.24 12.97
C GLY A 85 16.84 9.96 11.47
N ASP A 86 16.74 10.94 10.57
CA ASP A 86 17.59 12.13 10.50
C ASP A 86 16.88 13.28 9.77
N GLU A 87 16.42 14.28 10.52
CA GLU A 87 16.55 15.68 10.11
C GLU A 87 17.80 16.22 10.82
N SER A 88 18.89 16.52 10.10
CA SER A 88 19.87 17.61 10.40
C SER A 88 21.18 17.46 9.60
N GLY A 89 21.58 18.52 8.87
CA GLY A 89 22.97 18.69 8.41
C GLY A 89 23.13 19.59 7.20
#